data_AF-A0A8T6P3Z0-F1
#
_entry.id   AF-A0A8T6P3Z0-F1
#
_cell.length_a   1.000
_cell.length_b   1.000
_cell.length_c   1.000
_cell.angle_alpha   90.00
_cell.angle_beta   90.00
_cell.angle_gamma   90.00
#
_symmetry.space_group_name_H-M   'P 1'
#
loop_
_entity.id
_entity.type
_entity.pdbx_description
1 polymer ?
#
loop_
_entity_poly.entity_id
_entity_poly.type
_entity_poly.pdbx_seq_one_letter_code
_entity_poly.pdbx_strand_id
1 'polypeptide(L)'
;MSVWLRAGLILGIVVALSPGFVQAQGETRPALDDAQRFETANFVIHYTVRGVNAVDPTDEDGDGRPDYVAAVAEAAERSWQVLVVEQDWALPPFDDELGGDDRVDIYLLETLSFGFAGYSSFAGGYVGDNPRTEATERHAAHSFIVVDNDFVDPLLAPDESLDAMRVTVAHEFLHVLQAGYDSLDAQFWVYEATATWAESQVYPDLNENISRLPAFLTSPDVCPQASIGRLPETRWYGMWLFPQYLAERFGVSIVEAWWAASR
;
A
#
# COMPACT_ATOMS: atom_id res chain seq x y z
N MET A 1 -28.49 15.62 -9.29
CA MET A 1 -28.65 14.80 -8.07
C MET A 1 -27.38 14.97 -7.27
N SER A 2 -27.49 15.55 -6.07
CA SER A 2 -26.35 15.96 -5.24
C SER A 2 -25.79 14.74 -4.49
N VAL A 3 -24.55 14.36 -4.80
CA VAL A 3 -23.74 13.52 -3.92
C VAL A 3 -23.12 14.47 -2.90
N TRP A 4 -23.49 14.29 -1.63
CA TRP A 4 -22.91 15.02 -0.52
C TRP A 4 -21.49 14.50 -0.30
N LEU A 5 -20.49 15.39 -0.38
CA LEU A 5 -19.17 15.15 0.17
C LEU A 5 -19.33 14.89 1.67
N ARG A 6 -19.11 13.64 2.11
CA ARG A 6 -18.57 13.42 3.45
C ARG A 6 -17.09 13.75 3.34
N ALA A 7 -16.77 15.03 3.56
CA ALA A 7 -15.39 15.43 3.78
C ALA A 7 -15.00 15.01 5.20
N GLY A 8 -14.63 13.74 5.36
CA GLY A 8 -13.79 13.31 6.47
C GLY A 8 -12.46 14.03 6.32
N LEU A 9 -12.07 14.78 7.34
CA LEU A 9 -10.86 15.60 7.30
C LEU A 9 -9.68 14.72 7.70
N ILE A 10 -9.26 13.78 6.85
CA ILE A 10 -8.06 12.98 7.11
C ILE A 10 -6.84 13.89 6.93
N LEU A 11 -6.25 14.25 8.07
CA LEU A 11 -5.07 15.09 8.16
C LEU A 11 -3.84 14.27 7.73
N GLY A 12 -3.56 14.25 6.43
CA GLY A 12 -2.24 13.99 5.84
C GLY A 12 -1.40 12.88 6.47
N ILE A 13 -1.96 11.69 6.70
CA ILE A 13 -1.15 10.52 7.08
C ILE A 13 -0.32 10.14 5.86
N VAL A 14 0.99 10.33 5.93
CA VAL A 14 1.89 10.05 4.81
C VAL A 14 2.12 8.54 4.78
N VAL A 15 1.97 7.89 3.63
CA VAL A 15 2.59 6.57 3.41
C VAL A 15 4.07 6.85 3.18
N ALA A 16 5.00 6.13 3.81
CA ALA A 16 6.41 6.48 3.70
C ALA A 16 7.14 5.58 2.69
N LEU A 17 7.39 6.07 1.47
CA LEU A 17 8.43 5.51 0.58
C LEU A 17 9.59 6.47 0.31
N SER A 18 10.00 7.28 1.30
CA SER A 18 11.23 8.05 1.08
C SER A 18 12.45 7.12 1.16
N PRO A 19 13.35 7.12 0.16
CA PRO A 19 14.55 6.26 0.16
C PRO A 19 15.47 6.52 1.37
N GLY A 20 15.38 7.70 2.00
CA GLY A 20 16.07 7.99 3.26
C GLY A 20 15.47 7.28 4.49
N PHE A 21 14.18 6.93 4.45
CA PHE A 21 13.50 6.15 5.50
C PHE A 21 13.61 4.65 5.27
N VAL A 22 13.52 4.16 4.03
CA VAL A 22 13.80 2.75 3.69
C VAL A 22 15.22 2.36 4.12
N GLN A 23 16.18 3.29 3.99
CA GLN A 23 17.56 3.08 4.43
C GLN A 23 17.76 3.21 5.97
N ALA A 24 16.78 3.76 6.70
CA ALA A 24 16.86 4.00 8.15
C ALA A 24 16.03 3.00 8.99
N GLN A 25 15.06 2.29 8.41
CA GLN A 25 14.12 1.41 9.11
C GLN A 25 14.33 -0.10 8.81
N GLY A 26 15.58 -0.51 8.56
CA GLY A 26 15.99 -1.90 8.57
C GLY A 26 15.77 -2.65 7.26
N GLU A 27 16.87 -3.17 6.71
CA GLU A 27 16.90 -4.06 5.53
C GLU A 27 16.34 -5.47 5.82
N THR A 28 15.50 -5.63 6.84
CA THR A 28 15.04 -6.93 7.34
C THR A 28 13.58 -6.89 7.75
N ARG A 29 12.85 -7.96 7.44
CA ARG A 29 11.47 -8.18 7.88
C ARG A 29 11.30 -7.95 9.40
N PRO A 30 10.20 -7.33 9.85
CA PRO A 30 9.96 -7.06 11.26
C PRO A 30 9.95 -8.33 12.12
N ALA A 31 10.52 -8.23 13.32
CA ALA A 31 10.40 -9.24 14.36
C ALA A 31 9.35 -8.81 15.38
N LEU A 32 8.31 -9.63 15.54
CA LEU A 32 7.22 -9.42 16.50
C LEU A 32 7.40 -10.31 17.73
N ASP A 33 7.21 -9.74 18.92
CA ASP A 33 7.15 -10.50 20.15
C ASP A 33 5.88 -11.35 20.19
N ASP A 34 5.97 -12.64 20.52
CA ASP A 34 4.81 -13.55 20.57
C ASP A 34 4.02 -13.57 19.25
N ALA A 35 4.76 -13.55 18.13
CA ALA A 35 4.20 -13.45 16.79
C ALA A 35 3.18 -14.55 16.51
N GLN A 36 2.03 -14.13 16.02
CA GLN A 36 0.96 -14.96 15.49
C GLN A 36 0.80 -14.69 14.00
N ARG A 37 0.20 -15.67 13.29
CA ARG A 37 0.01 -15.60 11.84
C ARG A 37 -1.43 -15.93 11.48
N PHE A 38 -1.97 -15.18 10.52
CA PHE A 38 -3.19 -15.54 9.81
C PHE A 38 -2.89 -15.68 8.32
N GLU A 39 -3.22 -16.85 7.78
CA GLU A 39 -2.92 -17.21 6.40
C GLU A 39 -4.19 -17.15 5.54
N THR A 40 -4.08 -16.51 4.38
CA THR A 40 -5.14 -16.45 3.35
C THR A 40 -4.65 -17.12 2.05
N ALA A 41 -5.37 -16.95 0.94
CA ALA A 41 -4.95 -17.55 -0.33
C ALA A 41 -3.64 -16.93 -0.84
N ASN A 42 -3.48 -15.61 -0.70
CA ASN A 42 -2.39 -14.84 -1.30
C ASN A 42 -1.49 -14.13 -0.29
N PHE A 43 -1.89 -14.06 0.99
CA PHE A 43 -1.18 -13.30 2.02
C PHE A 43 -0.96 -14.08 3.32
N VAL A 44 0.02 -13.62 4.09
CA VAL A 44 0.24 -14.01 5.49
C VAL A 44 0.29 -12.75 6.35
N ILE A 45 -0.62 -12.65 7.31
CA ILE A 45 -0.71 -11.51 8.23
C ILE A 45 0.02 -11.85 9.51
N HIS A 46 1.10 -11.13 9.81
CA HIS A 46 1.91 -11.25 11.01
C HIS A 46 1.47 -10.20 12.03
N TYR A 47 1.13 -10.65 13.23
CA TYR A 47 0.64 -9.76 14.28
C TYR A 47 1.05 -10.25 15.67
N THR A 48 0.85 -9.41 16.68
CA THR A 48 0.94 -9.78 18.09
C THR A 48 -0.23 -9.17 18.84
N VAL A 49 -0.56 -9.73 20.01
CA VAL A 49 -1.56 -9.19 20.95
C VAL A 49 -0.89 -8.65 22.21
N ARG A 50 0.42 -8.40 22.15
CA ARG A 50 1.24 -7.96 23.28
C ARG A 50 2.22 -6.87 22.88
N GLY A 51 2.53 -6.00 23.83
CA GLY A 51 3.52 -4.94 23.65
C GLY A 51 2.97 -3.77 22.84
N VAL A 52 3.88 -3.01 22.23
CA VAL A 52 3.53 -1.78 21.50
C VAL A 52 2.85 -2.06 20.17
N ASN A 53 3.18 -3.18 19.51
CA ASN A 53 2.60 -3.58 18.22
C ASN A 53 1.33 -4.44 18.38
N ALA A 54 0.70 -4.40 19.54
CA ALA A 54 -0.44 -5.26 19.84
C ALA A 54 -1.68 -4.83 19.04
N VAL A 55 -2.27 -5.73 18.28
CA VAL A 55 -3.65 -5.54 17.79
C VAL A 55 -4.62 -5.71 18.96
N ASP A 56 -5.81 -5.10 18.86
CA ASP A 56 -6.91 -5.36 19.80
C ASP A 56 -7.27 -6.86 19.75
N PRO A 57 -7.22 -7.62 20.87
CA PRO A 57 -7.49 -9.05 20.89
C PRO A 57 -8.98 -9.42 20.78
N THR A 58 -9.88 -8.44 20.56
CA THR A 58 -11.32 -8.66 20.40
C THR A 58 -11.61 -9.62 19.24
N ASP A 59 -12.38 -10.66 19.53
CA ASP A 59 -12.83 -11.74 18.64
C ASP A 59 -14.34 -11.91 18.89
N GLU A 60 -15.15 -11.11 18.19
CA GLU A 60 -16.60 -11.08 18.42
C GLU A 60 -17.31 -12.32 17.88
N ASP A 61 -16.78 -12.93 16.81
CA ASP A 61 -17.39 -14.08 16.15
C ASP A 61 -16.93 -15.45 16.72
N GLY A 62 -15.87 -15.44 17.52
CA GLY A 62 -15.33 -16.59 18.24
C GLY A 62 -14.57 -17.57 17.35
N ASP A 63 -14.02 -17.12 16.21
CA ASP A 63 -13.21 -17.96 15.31
C ASP A 63 -11.77 -18.18 15.84
N GLY A 64 -11.41 -17.53 16.94
CA GLY A 64 -10.10 -17.59 17.56
C GLY A 64 -9.09 -16.58 17.02
N ARG A 65 -9.56 -15.52 16.34
CA ARG A 65 -8.73 -14.48 15.72
C ARG A 65 -9.24 -13.08 16.08
N PRO A 66 -8.33 -12.11 16.25
CA PRO A 66 -8.72 -10.72 16.32
C PRO A 66 -9.51 -10.25 15.08
N ASP A 67 -10.62 -9.56 15.29
CA ASP A 67 -11.48 -9.02 14.22
C ASP A 67 -10.70 -8.06 13.29
N TYR A 68 -9.79 -7.27 13.86
CA TYR A 68 -8.93 -6.37 13.10
C TYR A 68 -8.01 -7.13 12.12
N VAL A 69 -7.46 -8.27 12.55
CA VAL A 69 -6.61 -9.12 11.70
C VAL A 69 -7.43 -9.73 10.56
N ALA A 70 -8.67 -10.12 10.84
CA ALA A 70 -9.59 -10.58 9.80
C ALA A 70 -9.92 -9.47 8.78
N ALA A 71 -10.13 -8.23 9.24
CA ALA A 71 -10.41 -7.09 8.38
C ALA A 71 -9.23 -6.71 7.47
N VAL A 72 -7.98 -6.76 7.97
CA VAL A 72 -6.78 -6.56 7.16
C VAL A 72 -6.65 -7.63 6.08
N ALA A 73 -6.86 -8.89 6.45
CA ALA A 73 -6.83 -10.01 5.52
C ALA A 73 -7.90 -9.88 4.42
N GLU A 74 -9.12 -9.46 4.77
CA GLU A 74 -10.18 -9.18 3.79
C GLU A 74 -9.77 -8.04 2.84
N ALA A 75 -9.18 -6.97 3.37
CA ALA A 75 -8.72 -5.85 2.57
C ALA A 75 -7.60 -6.24 1.60
N ALA A 76 -6.69 -7.11 2.02
CA ALA A 76 -5.60 -7.62 1.19
C ALA A 76 -6.12 -8.50 0.05
N GLU A 77 -6.98 -9.47 0.35
CA GLU A 77 -7.59 -10.35 -0.65
C GLU A 77 -8.48 -9.58 -1.63
N ARG A 78 -9.20 -8.56 -1.17
CA ARG A 78 -9.94 -7.65 -2.05
C ARG A 78 -9.01 -6.90 -3.00
N SER A 79 -7.89 -6.39 -2.50
CA SER A 79 -6.90 -5.68 -3.31
C SER A 79 -6.28 -6.60 -4.37
N TRP A 80 -5.98 -7.85 -4.00
CA TRP A 80 -5.55 -8.89 -4.94
C TRP A 80 -6.61 -9.17 -6.00
N GLN A 81 -7.86 -9.39 -5.60
CA GLN A 81 -8.95 -9.66 -6.52
C GLN A 81 -9.10 -8.54 -7.56
N VAL A 82 -9.08 -7.28 -7.14
CA VAL A 82 -9.25 -6.16 -8.08
C VAL A 82 -8.01 -5.96 -8.95
N LEU A 83 -6.82 -5.89 -8.35
CA LEU A 83 -5.61 -5.51 -9.10
C LEU A 83 -5.08 -6.67 -9.95
N VAL A 84 -4.99 -7.87 -9.39
CA VAL A 84 -4.41 -9.02 -10.10
C VAL A 84 -5.46 -9.72 -10.97
N VAL A 85 -6.64 -10.04 -10.43
CA VAL A 85 -7.62 -10.87 -11.14
C VAL A 85 -8.46 -10.07 -12.13
N GLU A 86 -8.88 -8.85 -11.76
CA GLU A 86 -9.76 -8.04 -12.61
C GLU A 86 -9.02 -7.06 -13.52
N GLN A 87 -7.84 -6.60 -13.12
CA GLN A 87 -7.03 -5.63 -13.87
C GLN A 87 -5.74 -6.20 -14.46
N ASP A 88 -5.50 -7.50 -14.32
CA ASP A 88 -4.39 -8.24 -14.93
C ASP A 88 -2.99 -7.70 -14.57
N TRP A 89 -2.82 -7.10 -13.38
CA TRP A 89 -1.49 -6.76 -12.90
C TRP A 89 -0.64 -8.03 -12.75
N ALA A 90 0.59 -7.98 -13.23
CA ALA A 90 1.56 -9.05 -13.08
C ALA A 90 1.75 -9.45 -11.61
N LEU A 91 1.88 -10.76 -11.37
CA LEU A 91 2.09 -11.30 -10.03
C LEU A 91 3.40 -10.75 -9.44
N PRO A 92 3.42 -10.37 -8.15
CA PRO A 92 4.67 -10.01 -7.50
C PRO A 92 5.54 -11.27 -7.37
N PRO A 93 6.88 -11.15 -7.38
CA PRO A 93 7.77 -12.29 -7.17
C PRO A 93 7.39 -13.06 -5.91
N PHE A 94 7.67 -14.37 -5.90
CA PHE A 94 7.68 -15.11 -4.64
C PHE A 94 8.64 -14.43 -3.69
N ASP A 95 8.39 -14.49 -2.40
CA ASP A 95 9.26 -13.93 -1.39
C ASP A 95 10.29 -14.94 -0.83
N ASP A 96 10.47 -16.08 -1.52
CA ASP A 96 11.51 -17.10 -1.33
C ASP A 96 11.51 -17.69 0.10
N GLU A 97 10.33 -18.09 0.57
CA GLU A 97 10.06 -18.56 1.93
C GLU A 97 10.38 -17.57 3.07
N LEU A 98 10.77 -16.32 2.75
CA LEU A 98 11.07 -15.31 3.75
C LEU A 98 9.79 -14.90 4.47
N GLY A 99 9.76 -15.01 5.81
CA GLY A 99 8.54 -14.72 6.59
C GLY A 99 7.58 -15.90 6.71
N GLY A 100 7.84 -17.01 6.00
CA GLY A 100 7.37 -18.34 6.39
C GLY A 100 6.89 -19.22 5.25
N ASP A 101 6.46 -18.62 4.14
CA ASP A 101 6.16 -19.30 2.87
C ASP A 101 6.28 -18.29 1.71
N ASP A 102 5.72 -18.60 0.54
CA ASP A 102 5.89 -17.87 -0.73
C ASP A 102 4.84 -16.75 -0.98
N ARG A 103 3.93 -16.51 -0.04
CA ARG A 103 2.85 -15.51 -0.13
C ARG A 103 3.32 -14.13 0.33
N VAL A 104 2.57 -13.09 -0.03
CA VAL A 104 2.91 -11.72 0.37
C VAL A 104 2.67 -11.54 1.87
N ASP A 105 3.71 -11.16 2.60
CA ASP A 105 3.59 -10.87 4.04
C ASP A 105 3.09 -9.45 4.31
N ILE A 106 2.20 -9.35 5.31
CA ILE A 106 1.75 -8.08 5.90
C ILE A 106 2.06 -8.11 7.40
N TYR A 107 2.85 -7.16 7.89
CA TYR A 107 3.16 -7.01 9.32
C TYR A 107 2.31 -5.90 9.93
N LEU A 108 1.64 -6.21 11.03
CA LEU A 108 0.89 -5.24 11.82
C LEU A 108 1.77 -4.69 12.93
N LEU A 109 2.17 -3.42 12.77
CA LEU A 109 3.05 -2.70 13.70
C LEU A 109 2.40 -1.38 14.10
N GLU A 110 2.83 -0.83 15.23
CA GLU A 110 2.50 0.54 15.58
C GLU A 110 3.29 1.50 14.68
N THR A 111 2.60 2.15 13.74
CA THR A 111 3.20 3.01 12.71
C THR A 111 2.70 4.46 12.77
N LEU A 112 1.46 4.68 13.20
CA LEU A 112 0.86 6.00 13.27
C LEU A 112 1.56 6.90 14.29
N SER A 113 2.10 6.35 15.38
CA SER A 113 2.97 7.08 16.32
C SER A 113 4.27 7.60 15.68
N PHE A 114 4.66 7.04 14.53
CA PHE A 114 5.78 7.50 13.70
C PHE A 114 5.32 8.36 12.50
N GLY A 115 4.02 8.59 12.34
CA GLY A 115 3.45 9.52 11.37
C GLY A 115 3.08 8.92 10.02
N PHE A 116 3.01 7.58 9.90
CA PHE A 116 2.61 6.91 8.67
C PHE A 116 1.61 5.78 8.93
N ALA A 117 0.73 5.52 7.96
CA ALA A 117 -0.30 4.46 8.04
C ALA A 117 0.24 3.07 7.67
N GLY A 118 1.32 3.07 6.90
CA GLY A 118 1.92 1.88 6.34
C GLY A 118 3.10 2.22 5.44
N TYR A 119 3.78 1.17 5.01
CA TYR A 119 4.80 1.22 3.98
C TYR A 119 5.03 -0.18 3.40
N SER A 120 5.56 -0.20 2.19
CA SER A 120 6.07 -1.40 1.55
C SER A 120 7.59 -1.36 1.53
N SER A 121 8.23 -2.49 1.78
CA SER A 121 9.68 -2.60 1.79
C SER A 121 10.14 -3.69 0.85
N PHE A 122 11.20 -3.40 0.12
CA PHE A 122 11.86 -4.34 -0.79
C PHE A 122 13.07 -5.02 -0.14
N ALA A 123 13.10 -4.97 1.20
CA ALA A 123 14.08 -5.61 2.06
C ALA A 123 13.92 -7.13 2.00
N GLY A 124 14.65 -7.73 1.07
CA GLY A 124 14.66 -9.17 0.74
C GLY A 124 15.59 -9.45 -0.43
N GLY A 125 15.89 -8.41 -1.23
CA GLY A 125 16.91 -8.44 -2.27
C GLY A 125 16.29 -8.45 -3.67
N TYR A 126 17.13 -8.17 -4.66
CA TYR A 126 16.73 -8.20 -6.06
C TYR A 126 16.60 -9.65 -6.52
N VAL A 127 15.42 -9.97 -7.02
CA VAL A 127 15.12 -11.20 -7.78
C VAL A 127 15.70 -11.08 -9.19
N GLY A 128 15.69 -9.86 -9.73
CA GLY A 128 16.06 -9.59 -11.12
C GLY A 128 14.89 -9.91 -12.03
N ASP A 129 14.92 -11.10 -12.65
CA ASP A 129 13.87 -11.61 -13.53
C ASP A 129 12.77 -12.27 -12.70
N ASN A 130 11.53 -11.77 -12.76
CA ASN A 130 10.44 -12.26 -11.92
C ASN A 130 9.99 -13.64 -12.40
N PRO A 131 10.14 -14.72 -11.59
CA PRO A 131 9.85 -16.07 -12.05
C PRO A 131 8.34 -16.36 -12.22
N ARG A 132 7.46 -15.42 -11.85
CA ARG A 132 6.00 -15.56 -11.92
C ARG A 132 5.39 -14.87 -13.13
N THR A 133 6.21 -14.29 -14.00
CA THR A 133 5.82 -13.60 -15.23
C THR A 133 6.46 -14.26 -16.45
N GLU A 134 5.85 -14.11 -17.62
CA GLU A 134 6.47 -14.54 -18.89
C GLU A 134 7.42 -13.47 -19.46
N ALA A 135 7.20 -12.21 -19.09
CA ALA A 135 8.07 -11.11 -19.46
C ALA A 135 9.35 -11.14 -18.61
N THR A 136 10.43 -10.54 -19.13
CA THR A 136 11.68 -10.43 -18.38
C THR A 136 11.77 -9.07 -17.69
N GLU A 137 11.91 -9.10 -16.37
CA GLU A 137 12.19 -7.94 -15.53
C GLU A 137 13.68 -7.83 -15.21
N ARG A 138 14.19 -6.60 -15.05
CA ARG A 138 15.61 -6.39 -14.70
C ARG A 138 15.85 -6.22 -13.20
N HIS A 139 14.88 -5.67 -12.50
CA HIS A 139 15.04 -5.26 -11.11
C HIS A 139 13.80 -5.61 -10.27
N ALA A 140 13.15 -6.74 -10.55
CA ALA A 140 12.12 -7.23 -9.65
C ALA A 140 12.70 -7.51 -8.26
N ALA A 141 11.94 -7.26 -7.20
CA ALA A 141 12.40 -7.45 -5.81
C ALA A 141 11.37 -8.18 -4.95
N HIS A 142 11.86 -8.96 -3.99
CA HIS A 142 11.05 -9.48 -2.90
C HIS A 142 10.50 -8.31 -2.09
N SER A 143 9.24 -8.40 -1.67
CA SER A 143 8.57 -7.29 -0.99
C SER A 143 7.68 -7.76 0.16
N PHE A 144 7.50 -6.91 1.15
CA PHE A 144 6.49 -7.09 2.19
C PHE A 144 5.83 -5.76 2.52
N ILE A 145 4.69 -5.85 3.19
CA ILE A 145 3.88 -4.71 3.59
C ILE A 145 3.94 -4.57 5.11
N VAL A 146 3.96 -3.34 5.60
CA VAL A 146 3.69 -3.00 7.00
C VAL A 146 2.51 -2.04 7.03
N VAL A 147 1.56 -2.31 7.91
CA VAL A 147 0.35 -1.53 8.11
C VAL A 147 0.16 -1.32 9.60
N ASP A 148 -0.44 -0.19 9.97
CA ASP A 148 -0.71 0.12 11.37
C ASP A 148 -1.53 -0.99 12.07
N ASN A 149 -1.23 -1.25 13.34
CA ASN A 149 -1.81 -2.36 14.10
C ASN A 149 -3.25 -2.12 14.58
N ASP A 150 -3.75 -0.89 14.56
CA ASP A 150 -5.13 -0.63 14.99
C ASP A 150 -5.81 0.59 14.30
N PHE A 151 -5.06 1.46 13.60
CA PHE A 151 -5.53 2.73 13.04
C PHE A 151 -6.24 3.63 14.07
N VAL A 152 -5.94 3.46 15.36
CA VAL A 152 -6.55 4.24 16.44
C VAL A 152 -5.76 5.54 16.61
N ASP A 153 -6.25 6.59 15.96
CA ASP A 153 -5.78 7.96 16.16
C ASP A 153 -6.87 8.78 16.87
N PRO A 154 -6.56 9.61 17.89
CA PRO A 154 -7.52 10.52 18.52
C PRO A 154 -8.25 11.47 17.55
N LEU A 155 -7.74 11.65 16.34
CA LEU A 155 -8.30 12.47 15.28
C LEU A 155 -9.15 11.69 14.26
N LEU A 156 -9.20 10.35 14.34
CA LEU A 156 -9.99 9.49 13.46
C LEU A 156 -11.19 8.90 14.21
N ALA A 157 -12.38 8.93 13.61
CA ALA A 157 -13.50 8.14 14.11
C ALA A 157 -13.27 6.64 13.82
N PRO A 158 -13.84 5.69 14.62
CA PRO A 158 -13.58 4.26 14.43
C PRO A 158 -13.95 3.70 13.04
N ASP A 159 -15.00 4.23 12.40
CA ASP A 159 -15.35 3.88 11.02
C ASP A 159 -14.34 4.43 10.02
N GLU A 160 -13.82 5.64 10.25
CA GLU A 160 -12.75 6.24 9.46
C GLU A 160 -11.43 5.47 9.62
N SER A 161 -11.17 4.85 10.78
CA SER A 161 -9.99 4.00 11.00
C SER A 161 -9.97 2.75 10.10
N LEU A 162 -11.09 2.03 9.97
CA LEU A 162 -11.15 0.84 9.11
C LEU A 162 -11.10 1.20 7.62
N ASP A 163 -11.72 2.31 7.23
CA ASP A 163 -11.66 2.78 5.85
C ASP A 163 -10.24 3.26 5.49
N ALA A 164 -9.55 3.94 6.41
CA ALA A 164 -8.13 4.30 6.26
C ALA A 164 -7.22 3.06 6.13
N MET A 165 -7.45 2.03 6.95
CA MET A 165 -6.73 0.75 6.85
C MET A 165 -6.93 0.11 5.46
N ARG A 166 -8.18 0.03 5.00
CA ARG A 166 -8.53 -0.57 3.70
C ARG A 166 -7.81 0.09 2.53
N VAL A 167 -7.86 1.42 2.44
CA VAL A 167 -7.18 2.15 1.36
C VAL A 167 -5.66 2.03 1.50
N THR A 168 -5.12 2.01 2.71
CA THR A 168 -3.67 1.81 2.94
C THR A 168 -3.23 0.43 2.44
N VAL A 169 -3.95 -0.64 2.76
CA VAL A 169 -3.61 -1.99 2.26
C VAL A 169 -3.63 -2.04 0.73
N ALA A 170 -4.61 -1.40 0.07
CA ALA A 170 -4.65 -1.33 -1.39
C ALA A 170 -3.47 -0.53 -1.98
N HIS A 171 -3.10 0.58 -1.34
CA HIS A 171 -1.97 1.42 -1.71
C HIS A 171 -0.66 0.63 -1.65
N GLU A 172 -0.37 0.03 -0.48
CA GLU A 172 0.85 -0.74 -0.25
C GLU A 172 0.93 -1.98 -1.13
N PHE A 173 -0.19 -2.67 -1.33
CA PHE A 173 -0.19 -3.83 -2.20
C PHE A 173 0.14 -3.46 -3.65
N LEU A 174 -0.23 -2.27 -4.13
CA LEU A 174 0.24 -1.83 -5.44
C LEU A 174 1.77 -1.63 -5.47
N HIS A 175 2.38 -1.13 -4.40
CA HIS A 175 3.85 -1.03 -4.34
C HIS A 175 4.54 -2.39 -4.44
N VAL A 176 3.96 -3.43 -3.83
CA VAL A 176 4.43 -4.82 -3.99
C VAL A 176 4.34 -5.26 -5.46
N LEU A 177 3.26 -4.94 -6.16
CA LEU A 177 3.11 -5.24 -7.58
C LEU A 177 4.13 -4.46 -8.44
N GLN A 178 4.30 -3.16 -8.17
CA GLN A 178 5.27 -2.29 -8.86
C GLN A 178 6.71 -2.79 -8.72
N ALA A 179 7.08 -3.22 -7.51
CA ALA A 179 8.39 -3.82 -7.24
C ALA A 179 8.60 -5.14 -8.00
N GLY A 180 7.52 -5.79 -8.45
CA GLY A 180 7.57 -6.93 -9.35
C GLY A 180 7.88 -6.59 -10.81
N TYR A 181 7.74 -5.33 -11.24
CA TYR A 181 8.13 -4.83 -12.56
C TYR A 181 9.55 -4.23 -12.56
N ASP A 182 9.77 -3.25 -11.68
CA ASP A 182 11.04 -2.55 -11.51
C ASP A 182 11.02 -1.92 -10.11
N SER A 183 11.87 -2.38 -9.20
CA SER A 183 12.03 -1.78 -7.86
C SER A 183 13.02 -0.61 -7.83
N LEU A 184 13.67 -0.31 -8.96
CA LEU A 184 14.69 0.72 -9.12
C LEU A 184 14.27 1.87 -10.04
N ASP A 185 12.99 1.94 -10.45
CA ASP A 185 12.52 3.06 -11.26
C ASP A 185 12.70 4.38 -10.47
N ALA A 186 13.39 5.34 -11.09
CA ALA A 186 13.70 6.61 -10.45
C ALA A 186 12.50 7.56 -10.35
N GLN A 187 11.36 7.23 -10.96
CA GLN A 187 10.14 8.05 -11.00
C GLN A 187 9.25 7.80 -9.77
N PHE A 188 9.74 8.14 -8.57
CA PHE A 188 9.00 8.00 -7.30
C PHE A 188 7.59 8.60 -7.32
N TRP A 189 7.38 9.69 -8.07
CA TRP A 189 6.04 10.28 -8.19
C TRP A 189 5.03 9.33 -8.85
N VAL A 190 5.49 8.43 -9.73
CA VAL A 190 4.64 7.43 -10.41
C VAL A 190 4.27 6.31 -9.45
N TYR A 191 5.20 5.84 -8.59
CA TYR A 191 4.91 4.88 -7.51
C TYR A 191 3.72 5.38 -6.70
N GLU A 192 3.86 6.56 -6.10
CA GLU A 192 2.87 7.14 -5.21
C GLU A 192 1.57 7.51 -5.93
N ALA A 193 1.66 8.11 -7.12
CA ALA A 193 0.47 8.53 -7.86
C ALA A 193 -0.36 7.33 -8.31
N THR A 194 0.27 6.25 -8.75
CA THR A 194 -0.45 5.04 -9.17
C THR A 194 -0.94 4.23 -7.97
N ALA A 195 -0.21 4.18 -6.85
CA ALA A 195 -0.67 3.56 -5.60
C ALA A 195 -1.89 4.28 -5.01
N THR A 196 -1.84 5.62 -4.98
CA THR A 196 -2.98 6.46 -4.57
C THR A 196 -4.17 6.34 -5.53
N TRP A 197 -3.91 6.04 -6.81
CA TRP A 197 -4.97 5.74 -7.77
C TRP A 197 -5.61 4.38 -7.50
N ALA A 198 -4.82 3.35 -7.17
CA ALA A 198 -5.32 2.02 -6.85
C ALA A 198 -6.29 2.01 -5.65
N GLU A 199 -6.11 2.90 -4.66
CA GLU A 199 -7.08 3.10 -3.57
C GLU A 199 -8.51 3.24 -4.09
N SER A 200 -8.72 4.12 -5.09
CA SER A 200 -10.02 4.37 -5.70
C SER A 200 -10.50 3.26 -6.65
N GLN A 201 -9.59 2.40 -7.11
CA GLN A 201 -9.97 1.24 -7.92
C GLN A 201 -10.49 0.10 -7.05
N VAL A 202 -9.82 -0.15 -5.92
CA VAL A 202 -10.21 -1.21 -4.99
C VAL A 202 -11.41 -0.77 -4.15
N TYR A 203 -11.48 0.51 -3.76
CA TYR A 203 -12.53 1.07 -2.92
C TYR A 203 -13.16 2.32 -3.55
N PRO A 204 -13.97 2.19 -4.61
CA PRO A 204 -14.54 3.34 -5.32
C PRO A 204 -15.51 4.19 -4.47
N ASP A 205 -16.06 3.62 -3.41
CA ASP A 205 -16.93 4.33 -2.47
C ASP A 205 -16.14 5.10 -1.40
N LEU A 206 -14.84 4.81 -1.23
CA LEU A 206 -13.94 5.50 -0.31
C LEU A 206 -13.18 6.58 -1.09
N ASN A 207 -13.36 7.83 -0.70
CA ASN A 207 -12.84 8.99 -1.44
C ASN A 207 -11.65 9.66 -0.71
N GLU A 208 -10.87 8.87 0.03
CA GLU A 208 -9.80 9.37 0.89
C GLU A 208 -8.70 10.10 0.12
N ASN A 209 -8.37 9.62 -1.08
CA ASN A 209 -7.38 10.25 -1.95
C ASN A 209 -7.78 11.65 -2.46
N ILE A 210 -9.06 12.05 -2.38
CA ILE A 210 -9.51 13.42 -2.75
C ILE A 210 -8.85 14.45 -1.83
N SER A 211 -8.63 14.11 -0.56
CA SER A 211 -7.94 14.97 0.42
C SER A 211 -6.53 15.38 -0.01
N ARG A 212 -5.90 14.61 -0.92
CA ARG A 212 -4.53 14.84 -1.43
C ARG A 212 -4.48 15.81 -2.61
N LEU A 213 -5.58 16.02 -3.32
CA LEU A 213 -5.63 16.87 -4.51
C LEU A 213 -5.09 18.30 -4.29
N PRO A 214 -5.38 19.00 -3.17
CA PRO A 214 -4.85 20.34 -2.94
C PRO A 214 -3.31 20.41 -2.96
N ALA A 215 -2.60 19.36 -2.52
CA ALA A 215 -1.14 19.32 -2.53
C ALA A 215 -0.54 19.38 -3.94
N PHE A 216 -1.26 18.84 -4.92
CA PHE A 216 -0.90 18.91 -6.34
C PHE A 216 -1.46 20.16 -7.04
N LEU A 217 -2.76 20.42 -6.90
CA LEU A 217 -3.47 21.46 -7.65
C LEU A 217 -3.06 22.89 -7.31
N THR A 218 -2.38 23.10 -6.18
CA THR A 218 -1.81 24.41 -5.79
C THR A 218 -0.45 24.70 -6.43
N SER A 219 0.17 23.71 -7.09
CA SER A 219 1.46 23.83 -7.77
C SER A 219 1.51 23.01 -9.09
N PRO A 220 0.55 23.19 -10.01
CA PRO A 220 0.41 22.36 -11.20
C PRO A 220 1.51 22.61 -12.25
N ASP A 221 2.20 23.73 -12.15
CA ASP A 221 3.31 24.15 -13.02
C ASP A 221 4.67 23.56 -12.60
N VAL A 222 4.74 22.91 -11.43
CA VAL A 222 5.95 22.27 -10.94
C VAL A 222 6.13 20.89 -11.59
N CYS A 223 7.35 20.60 -12.03
CA CYS A 223 7.76 19.29 -12.52
C CYS A 223 7.30 18.15 -11.57
N PRO A 224 6.67 17.07 -12.08
CA PRO A 224 6.29 15.88 -11.30
C PRO A 224 7.42 15.34 -10.41
N GLN A 225 8.62 15.21 -11.00
CA GLN A 225 9.81 14.67 -10.34
C GLN A 225 10.45 15.63 -9.32
N ALA A 226 10.01 16.89 -9.24
CA ALA A 226 10.61 17.85 -8.33
C ALA A 226 10.48 17.35 -6.88
N SER A 227 11.64 17.15 -6.23
CA SER A 227 11.70 16.63 -4.87
C SER A 227 11.00 17.55 -3.86
N ILE A 228 10.46 16.89 -2.84
CA ILE A 228 9.66 17.36 -1.71
C ILE A 228 10.31 18.52 -0.94
N GLY A 229 11.62 18.76 -1.06
CA GLY A 229 12.35 19.78 -0.28
C GLY A 229 11.85 21.24 -0.38
N ARG A 230 10.89 21.55 -1.26
CA ARG A 230 10.20 22.87 -1.32
C ARG A 230 8.67 22.78 -1.38
N LEU A 231 8.09 21.58 -1.33
CA LEU A 231 6.67 21.33 -1.61
C LEU A 231 6.07 20.39 -0.56
N PRO A 232 4.74 20.32 -0.41
CA PRO A 232 4.12 19.35 0.50
C PRO A 232 4.54 17.92 0.15
N GLU A 233 4.87 17.12 1.18
CA GLU A 233 5.24 15.69 1.02
C GLU A 233 4.12 14.88 0.36
N THR A 234 2.87 15.31 0.56
CA THR A 234 1.67 14.70 0.01
C THR A 234 1.43 15.01 -1.48
N ARG A 235 2.32 15.77 -2.14
CA ARG A 235 2.12 16.18 -3.53
C ARG A 235 2.00 15.00 -4.49
N TRP A 236 2.89 14.02 -4.38
CA TRP A 236 2.90 12.87 -5.30
C TRP A 236 1.61 12.03 -5.19
N TYR A 237 1.08 11.86 -3.98
CA TYR A 237 -0.25 11.29 -3.76
C TYR A 237 -1.32 12.05 -4.55
N GLY A 238 -1.35 13.38 -4.43
CA GLY A 238 -2.31 14.22 -5.15
C GLY A 238 -2.21 14.14 -6.68
N MET A 239 -1.14 13.56 -7.23
CA MET A 239 -0.97 13.35 -8.66
C MET A 239 -1.75 12.14 -9.19
N TRP A 240 -2.42 11.35 -8.33
CA TRP A 240 -3.29 10.22 -8.72
C TRP A 240 -4.34 10.58 -9.77
N LEU A 241 -4.74 11.85 -9.83
CA LEU A 241 -5.66 12.35 -10.85
C LEU A 241 -5.12 12.13 -12.28
N PHE A 242 -3.80 12.08 -12.46
CA PHE A 242 -3.19 11.84 -13.77
C PHE A 242 -3.37 10.38 -14.24
N PRO A 243 -2.97 9.33 -13.50
CA PRO A 243 -3.30 7.96 -13.88
C PRO A 243 -4.82 7.71 -13.96
N GLN A 244 -5.64 8.36 -13.12
CA GLN A 244 -7.11 8.31 -13.28
C GLN A 244 -7.55 8.83 -14.65
N TYR A 245 -7.06 10.01 -15.06
CA TYR A 245 -7.37 10.58 -16.37
C TYR A 245 -6.91 9.66 -17.52
N LEU A 246 -5.74 9.04 -17.40
CA LEU A 246 -5.26 8.08 -18.40
C LEU A 246 -6.19 6.86 -18.48
N ALA A 247 -6.55 6.28 -17.33
CA ALA A 247 -7.43 5.12 -17.24
C ALA A 247 -8.80 5.39 -17.85
N GLU A 248 -9.40 6.55 -17.57
CA GLU A 248 -10.70 6.96 -18.13
C GLU A 248 -10.64 7.16 -19.66
N ARG A 249 -9.49 7.64 -20.17
CA ARG A 249 -9.33 7.96 -21.59
C ARG A 249 -8.91 6.77 -22.45
N PHE A 250 -8.09 5.89 -21.91
CA PHE A 250 -7.42 4.82 -22.65
C PHE A 250 -7.74 3.41 -22.14
N GLY A 251 -8.53 3.30 -21.08
CA GLY A 251 -8.84 2.04 -20.39
C GLY A 251 -7.93 1.80 -19.19
N VAL A 252 -8.45 1.09 -18.17
CA VAL A 252 -7.77 0.86 -16.88
C VAL A 252 -6.38 0.23 -17.03
N SER A 253 -6.22 -0.65 -18.03
CA SER A 253 -4.96 -1.36 -18.32
C SER A 253 -3.81 -0.44 -18.74
N ILE A 254 -4.06 0.84 -19.06
CA ILE A 254 -2.99 1.78 -19.40
C ILE A 254 -2.02 2.02 -18.23
N VAL A 255 -2.50 1.91 -16.99
CA VAL A 255 -1.67 2.12 -15.80
C VAL A 255 -0.75 0.93 -15.60
N GLU A 256 -1.24 -0.30 -15.74
CA GLU A 256 -0.40 -1.51 -15.78
C GLU A 256 0.61 -1.44 -16.93
N ALA A 257 0.16 -1.06 -18.14
CA ALA A 257 1.02 -1.00 -19.31
C ALA A 257 2.15 0.03 -19.18
N TRP A 258 1.96 1.06 -18.36
CA TRP A 258 3.03 1.99 -18.01
C TRP A 258 4.13 1.27 -17.22
N TRP A 259 3.77 0.53 -16.17
CA TRP A 259 4.72 -0.28 -15.40
C TRP A 259 5.33 -1.43 -16.20
N ALA A 260 4.56 -2.09 -17.06
CA ALA A 260 5.10 -3.08 -17.98
C ALA A 260 6.19 -2.54 -18.92
N ALA A 261 6.20 -1.22 -19.16
CA ALA A 261 7.22 -0.55 -19.97
C ALA A 261 8.48 -0.14 -19.18
N SER A 262 8.50 -0.27 -17.84
CA SER A 262 9.70 0.02 -17.01
C SER A 262 10.64 -1.18 -16.85
N ARG A 263 10.19 -2.39 -17.20
CA ARG A 263 10.94 -3.67 -17.07
C ARG A 263 12.38 -3.66 -17.58
#